data_AF-A0A9K3IZG3-F1
#
_entry.id   AF-A0A9K3IZG3-F1
#
_cell.length_a   1.000
_cell.length_b   1.000
_cell.length_c   1.000
_cell.angle_alpha   90.00
_cell.angle_beta   90.00
_cell.angle_gamma   90.00
#
_symmetry.space_group_name_H-M   'P 1'
#
loop_
_entity.id
_entity.type
_entity.pdbx_description
1 polymer ?
#
loop_
_entity_poly.entity_id
_entity_poly.type
_entity_poly.pdbx_seq_one_letter_code
_entity_poly.pdbx_strand_id
1 'polypeptide(L)'
;MANKAITPEDAATMQSAENMALGHIHKGGPAAVMQSATSVNRNRSLHQVTGDQHFTVSEPKLPVVGQYVHPTSAPVSLKSGGDDLVTIGEALEAAALSAAEKPVEQSDAAAIQAAEVRATGRMQVIPGGVTAKAQGSACQNARTRRDKEKTKLGDVLTDVSSLLPKDKVVTREDAEGVMGAEIRNQPELATYPGGVAASMAAAARLNQNK
;
A
#
# COMPACT_ATOMS: atom_id res chain seq x y z
N MET A 1 30.11 -10.12 30.76
CA MET A 1 30.81 -9.16 29.87
C MET A 1 30.89 -9.84 28.51
N ALA A 2 30.38 -9.34 27.38
CA ALA A 2 30.07 -7.99 26.96
C ALA A 2 28.78 -7.96 26.12
N ASN A 3 27.78 -7.19 26.57
CA ASN A 3 26.65 -6.78 25.74
C ASN A 3 27.01 -5.40 25.17
N LYS A 4 27.80 -5.37 24.11
CA LYS A 4 28.11 -4.12 23.41
C LYS A 4 27.00 -3.93 22.39
N ALA A 5 26.06 -3.05 22.69
CA ALA A 5 25.06 -2.60 21.72
C ALA A 5 25.79 -1.98 20.54
N ILE A 6 25.45 -2.41 19.33
CA ILE A 6 26.02 -1.88 18.10
C ILE A 6 25.48 -0.46 17.93
N THR A 7 26.35 0.52 17.99
CA THR A 7 25.96 1.94 17.91
C THR A 7 25.73 2.33 16.45
N PRO A 8 24.91 3.37 16.17
CA PRO A 8 24.69 3.87 14.80
C PRO A 8 25.98 4.24 14.06
N GLU A 9 27.00 4.59 14.83
CA GLU A 9 28.34 4.99 14.40
C GLU A 9 29.15 3.77 13.91
N ASP A 10 29.01 2.63 14.58
CA ASP A 10 29.60 1.35 14.16
C ASP A 10 28.96 0.85 12.84
N ALA A 11 27.66 1.08 12.64
CA ALA A 11 26.95 0.72 11.43
C ALA A 11 27.34 1.62 10.23
N ALA A 12 27.54 2.91 10.46
CA ALA A 12 28.01 3.86 9.45
C ALA A 12 29.44 3.52 8.98
N THR A 13 30.32 3.14 9.91
CA THR A 13 31.71 2.77 9.60
C THR A 13 31.77 1.49 8.75
N MET A 14 30.90 0.51 9.03
CA MET A 14 30.81 -0.73 8.26
C MET A 14 30.19 -0.51 6.87
N GLN A 15 29.22 0.41 6.75
CA GLN A 15 28.64 0.82 5.46
C GLN A 15 29.68 1.49 4.55
N SER A 16 30.58 2.31 5.11
CA SER A 16 31.69 2.91 4.35
C SER A 16 32.72 1.87 3.88
N ALA A 17 32.99 0.84 4.68
CA ALA A 17 33.91 -0.25 4.31
C ALA A 17 33.35 -1.12 3.16
N GLU A 18 32.04 -1.42 3.19
CA GLU A 18 31.37 -2.21 2.14
C GLU A 18 31.31 -1.42 0.82
N ASN A 19 31.12 -0.10 0.88
CA ASN A 19 31.09 0.78 -0.29
C ASN A 19 32.48 0.93 -0.96
N MET A 20 33.57 0.88 -0.18
CA MET A 20 34.94 0.93 -0.72
C MET A 20 35.43 -0.41 -1.32
N ALA A 21 34.89 -1.55 -0.87
CA ALA A 21 35.35 -2.87 -1.32
C ALA A 21 34.66 -3.39 -2.60
N LEU A 22 33.39 -3.02 -2.84
CA LEU A 22 32.55 -3.68 -3.86
C LEU A 22 31.84 -2.73 -4.83
N GLY A 23 31.99 -1.41 -4.68
CA GLY A 23 31.48 -0.40 -5.63
C GLY A 23 29.96 -0.25 -5.71
N HIS A 24 29.16 -1.18 -5.19
CA HIS A 24 27.70 -1.17 -5.20
C HIS A 24 27.10 -1.83 -3.95
N ILE A 25 25.93 -1.34 -3.50
CA ILE A 25 25.19 -1.87 -2.35
C ILE A 25 24.43 -3.15 -2.76
N HIS A 26 24.79 -4.30 -2.16
CA HIS A 26 24.04 -5.54 -2.34
C HIS A 26 22.81 -5.58 -1.42
N LYS A 27 21.61 -5.58 -2.00
CA LYS A 27 20.36 -5.82 -1.27
C LYS A 27 20.33 -7.27 -0.79
N GLY A 28 20.47 -7.47 0.53
CA GLY A 28 20.49 -8.79 1.18
C GLY A 28 21.80 -9.15 1.88
N GLY A 29 22.82 -8.26 1.83
CA GLY A 29 24.06 -8.42 2.60
C GLY A 29 23.88 -8.15 4.11
N PRO A 30 24.93 -8.37 4.92
CA PRO A 30 24.91 -8.19 6.38
C PRO A 30 24.37 -6.82 6.84
N ALA A 31 24.60 -5.77 6.06
CA ALA A 31 24.08 -4.42 6.31
C ALA A 31 22.54 -4.33 6.23
N ALA A 32 21.90 -5.10 5.35
CA ALA A 32 20.43 -5.13 5.20
C ALA A 32 19.76 -5.85 6.37
N VAL A 33 20.42 -6.86 6.95
CA VAL A 33 19.95 -7.56 8.15
C VAL A 33 20.03 -6.64 9.37
N MET A 34 21.06 -5.80 9.45
CA MET A 34 21.24 -4.83 10.54
C MET A 34 20.20 -3.68 10.48
N GLN A 35 19.84 -3.22 9.28
CA GLN A 35 18.70 -2.29 9.06
C GLN A 35 17.34 -2.91 9.43
N SER A 36 17.19 -4.23 9.26
CA SER A 36 15.96 -4.93 9.66
C SER A 36 15.83 -5.00 11.19
N ALA A 37 16.95 -5.09 11.93
CA ALA A 37 16.96 -5.10 13.39
C ALA A 37 16.61 -3.74 14.03
N THR A 38 16.97 -2.62 13.40
CA THR A 38 16.61 -1.26 13.90
C THR A 38 15.11 -0.96 13.76
N SER A 39 14.47 -1.47 12.70
CA SER A 39 13.01 -1.35 12.51
C SER A 39 12.20 -2.17 13.53
N VAL A 40 12.70 -3.35 13.94
CA VAL A 40 12.01 -4.21 14.93
C VAL A 40 12.11 -3.64 16.35
N ASN A 41 13.22 -2.98 16.71
CA ASN A 41 13.39 -2.42 18.06
C ASN A 41 12.48 -1.19 18.31
N ARG A 42 12.10 -0.46 17.26
CA ARG A 42 11.16 0.69 17.38
C ARG A 42 9.74 0.27 17.75
N ASN A 43 9.34 -0.96 17.41
CA ASN A 43 8.00 -1.47 17.67
C ASN A 43 7.87 -2.26 18.98
N ARG A 44 8.98 -2.58 19.66
CA ARG A 44 8.96 -3.29 20.95
C ARG A 44 8.97 -2.36 22.18
N SER A 45 9.24 -1.06 22.00
CA SER A 45 9.17 -0.05 23.08
C SER A 45 7.79 0.56 23.32
N LEU A 46 6.73 0.05 22.67
CA LEU A 46 5.36 0.57 22.83
C LEU A 46 4.40 -0.35 23.60
N HIS A 47 4.92 -1.33 24.35
CA HIS A 47 4.13 -2.04 25.35
C HIS A 47 4.91 -2.17 26.66
N GLN A 48 4.83 -1.12 27.48
CA GLN A 48 4.74 -1.18 28.93
C GLN A 48 4.41 0.22 29.44
N VAL A 49 3.10 0.50 29.55
CA VAL A 49 2.59 1.55 30.43
C VAL A 49 2.51 0.93 31.81
N THR A 50 3.15 1.54 32.82
CA THR A 50 2.52 2.05 34.05
C THR A 50 3.61 2.73 34.89
N GLY A 51 3.42 4.02 35.20
CA GLY A 51 4.29 4.76 36.12
C GLY A 51 4.53 6.21 35.70
N ASP A 52 3.48 7.01 35.77
CA ASP A 52 3.44 8.36 36.30
C ASP A 52 4.39 9.45 35.76
N GLN A 53 3.74 10.53 35.32
CA GLN A 53 4.12 11.93 35.45
C GLN A 53 4.89 12.65 34.32
N HIS A 54 4.27 13.82 34.01
CA HIS A 54 4.79 15.05 33.44
C HIS A 54 4.70 15.32 31.92
N PHE A 55 3.79 16.26 31.66
CA PHE A 55 3.55 17.04 30.47
C PHE A 55 4.75 17.92 30.11
N THR A 56 5.16 17.92 28.84
CA THR A 56 5.74 19.11 28.19
C THR A 56 5.41 19.05 26.70
N VAL A 57 4.42 19.86 26.32
CA VAL A 57 4.18 20.24 24.92
C VAL A 57 5.40 21.02 24.44
N SER A 58 5.90 20.66 23.26
CA SER A 58 6.77 21.53 22.47
C SER A 58 6.23 21.55 21.06
N GLU A 59 5.56 22.66 20.73
CA GLU A 59 5.19 23.04 19.38
C GLU A 59 6.46 23.19 18.52
N PRO A 60 6.55 22.54 17.34
CA PRO A 60 7.49 22.99 16.33
C PRO A 60 6.83 24.07 15.46
N LYS A 61 7.29 25.32 15.68
CA LYS A 61 7.17 26.49 14.80
C LYS A 61 7.20 26.10 13.32
N LEU A 62 6.09 26.36 12.62
CA LEU A 62 6.06 26.42 11.16
C LEU A 62 6.65 27.77 10.70
N PRO A 63 7.69 27.81 9.86
CA PRO A 63 8.03 29.03 9.14
C PRO A 63 7.07 29.20 7.95
N VAL A 64 6.41 30.35 7.92
CA VAL A 64 5.58 30.83 6.82
C VAL A 64 6.45 31.59 5.80
N VAL A 65 5.97 31.64 4.55
CA VAL A 65 6.47 32.38 3.36
C VAL A 65 7.35 31.59 2.39
N GLY A 66 6.75 31.30 1.23
CA GLY A 66 7.40 30.83 0.01
C GLY A 66 6.37 30.79 -1.12
N GLN A 67 5.90 31.97 -1.52
CA GLN A 67 4.92 32.18 -2.59
C GLN A 67 5.45 31.65 -3.93
N TYR A 68 4.84 30.60 -4.46
CA TYR A 68 5.03 30.17 -5.85
C TYR A 68 3.87 30.72 -6.69
N VAL A 69 4.16 31.75 -7.46
CA VAL A 69 3.40 32.11 -8.66
C VAL A 69 4.28 31.79 -9.86
N HIS A 70 3.66 31.68 -11.04
CA HIS A 70 4.18 31.50 -12.40
C HIS A 70 3.92 30.09 -13.00
N PRO A 71 3.58 30.03 -14.30
CA PRO A 71 2.20 29.90 -14.78
C PRO A 71 2.04 28.64 -15.64
N THR A 72 0.85 28.43 -16.22
CA THR A 72 0.59 27.66 -17.46
C THR A 72 1.56 26.50 -17.73
N SER A 73 1.21 25.26 -17.47
CA SER A 73 0.05 24.58 -18.02
C SER A 73 -0.25 23.41 -17.09
N ALA A 74 -1.50 23.28 -16.64
CA ALA A 74 -1.96 21.94 -16.32
C ALA A 74 -1.59 21.08 -17.53
N PRO A 75 -0.93 19.91 -17.39
CA PRO A 75 -1.20 18.89 -18.37
C PRO A 75 -2.72 18.76 -18.32
N VAL A 76 -3.36 19.29 -19.36
CA VAL A 76 -4.65 18.86 -19.84
C VAL A 76 -4.82 17.45 -19.34
N SER A 77 -5.85 17.23 -18.51
CA SER A 77 -6.30 15.89 -18.20
C SER A 77 -6.53 15.27 -19.56
N LEU A 78 -5.52 14.56 -20.06
CA LEU A 78 -5.56 13.94 -21.35
C LEU A 78 -6.54 12.82 -21.07
N LYS A 79 -7.82 13.08 -21.34
CA LYS A 79 -8.74 12.10 -21.88
C LYS A 79 -8.06 11.60 -23.17
N SER A 80 -7.00 10.82 -23.01
CA SER A 80 -6.22 10.30 -24.11
C SER A 80 -6.84 8.97 -24.48
N GLY A 81 -7.91 9.07 -25.27
CA GLY A 81 -8.41 7.99 -26.13
C GLY A 81 -8.92 6.76 -25.40
N GLY A 82 -10.22 6.73 -25.09
CA GLY A 82 -10.90 5.51 -24.68
C GLY A 82 -12.13 5.75 -23.84
N ASP A 83 -13.13 6.47 -24.35
CA ASP A 83 -14.44 6.67 -23.67
C ASP A 83 -15.25 5.35 -23.47
N ASP A 84 -14.57 4.21 -23.63
CA ASP A 84 -15.10 2.86 -23.66
C ASP A 84 -14.21 1.85 -22.89
N LEU A 85 -12.98 2.18 -22.51
CA LEU A 85 -12.06 1.23 -21.88
C LEU A 85 -12.11 1.34 -20.36
N VAL A 86 -12.25 0.21 -19.68
CA VAL A 86 -12.38 0.11 -18.22
C VAL A 86 -11.03 0.35 -17.55
N THR A 87 -11.01 1.28 -16.61
CA THR A 87 -9.84 1.64 -15.79
C THR A 87 -9.72 0.79 -14.53
N ILE A 88 -8.56 0.84 -13.86
CA ILE A 88 -8.32 0.07 -12.64
C ILE A 88 -9.25 0.53 -11.52
N GLY A 89 -9.48 1.84 -11.40
CA GLY A 89 -10.42 2.40 -10.44
C GLY A 89 -11.84 1.90 -10.67
N GLU A 90 -12.33 1.93 -11.91
CA GLU A 90 -13.66 1.42 -12.27
C GLU A 90 -13.80 -0.09 -12.02
N ALA A 91 -12.76 -0.88 -12.29
CA ALA A 91 -12.77 -2.31 -12.00
C ALA A 91 -12.83 -2.61 -10.49
N LEU A 92 -12.19 -1.78 -9.67
CA LEU A 92 -12.26 -1.87 -8.21
C LEU A 92 -13.65 -1.46 -7.69
N GLU A 93 -14.27 -0.43 -8.26
CA GLU A 93 -15.65 -0.06 -7.92
C GLU A 93 -16.65 -1.16 -8.32
N ALA A 94 -16.44 -1.84 -9.45
CA ALA A 94 -17.24 -3.00 -9.84
C ALA A 94 -17.09 -4.17 -8.85
N ALA A 95 -15.90 -4.37 -8.26
CA ALA A 95 -15.71 -5.32 -7.16
C ALA A 95 -16.43 -4.87 -5.87
N ALA A 96 -16.47 -3.56 -5.61
CA ALA A 96 -17.23 -2.98 -4.50
C ALA A 96 -18.73 -3.32 -4.59
N LEU A 97 -19.28 -3.38 -5.79
CA LEU A 97 -20.67 -3.76 -6.03
C LEU A 97 -20.88 -5.28 -5.99
N SER A 98 -19.98 -6.03 -6.62
CA SER A 98 -20.11 -7.49 -6.79
C SER A 98 -19.85 -8.26 -5.50
N ALA A 99 -18.97 -7.74 -4.64
CA ALA A 99 -18.60 -8.32 -3.36
C ALA A 99 -18.86 -7.32 -2.20
N ALA A 100 -19.90 -6.49 -2.31
CA ALA A 100 -20.22 -5.42 -1.36
C ALA A 100 -20.25 -5.88 0.10
N GLU A 101 -20.90 -7.03 0.37
CA GLU A 101 -21.10 -7.58 1.72
C GLU A 101 -19.94 -8.45 2.22
N LYS A 102 -18.92 -8.68 1.38
CA LYS A 102 -17.75 -9.46 1.74
C LYS A 102 -16.93 -8.69 2.78
N PRO A 103 -16.66 -9.26 3.97
CA PRO A 103 -15.70 -8.68 4.88
C PRO A 103 -14.33 -8.56 4.21
N VAL A 104 -13.64 -7.44 4.41
CA VAL A 104 -12.29 -7.28 3.87
C VAL A 104 -11.32 -8.21 4.59
N GLU A 105 -10.58 -8.99 3.81
CA GLU A 105 -9.55 -9.91 4.27
C GLU A 105 -8.14 -9.44 3.83
N GLN A 106 -7.11 -10.13 4.32
CA GLN A 106 -5.72 -9.81 3.97
C GLN A 106 -5.44 -10.07 2.48
N SER A 107 -6.06 -11.09 1.87
CA SER A 107 -5.96 -11.37 0.43
C SER A 107 -6.53 -10.23 -0.40
N ASP A 108 -7.68 -9.67 0.00
CA ASP A 108 -8.28 -8.49 -0.63
C ASP A 108 -7.36 -7.28 -0.53
N ALA A 109 -6.83 -7.01 0.67
CA ALA A 109 -5.91 -5.88 0.86
C ALA A 109 -4.64 -6.01 -0.01
N ALA A 110 -4.11 -7.23 -0.19
CA ALA A 110 -2.98 -7.49 -1.07
C ALA A 110 -3.35 -7.29 -2.57
N ALA A 111 -4.55 -7.71 -2.98
CA ALA A 111 -5.07 -7.51 -4.32
C ALA A 111 -5.27 -6.02 -4.64
N ILE A 112 -5.87 -5.27 -3.70
CA ILE A 112 -6.08 -3.81 -3.80
C ILE A 112 -4.73 -3.09 -3.88
N GLN A 113 -3.76 -3.46 -3.05
CA GLN A 113 -2.41 -2.91 -3.13
C GLN A 113 -1.77 -3.15 -4.50
N ALA A 114 -1.88 -4.39 -5.00
CA ALA A 114 -1.35 -4.73 -6.31
C ALA A 114 -2.02 -3.91 -7.42
N ALA A 115 -3.30 -3.59 -7.31
CA ALA A 115 -4.03 -2.74 -8.23
C ALA A 115 -3.58 -1.27 -8.13
N GLU A 116 -3.47 -0.71 -6.92
CA GLU A 116 -3.04 0.68 -6.70
C GLU A 116 -1.61 0.93 -7.19
N VAL A 117 -0.68 0.00 -6.95
CA VAL A 117 0.70 0.06 -7.47
C VAL A 117 0.71 0.08 -8.99
N ARG A 118 -0.18 -0.67 -9.64
CA ARG A 118 -0.29 -0.72 -11.11
C ARG A 118 -0.92 0.54 -11.68
N ALA A 119 -1.95 1.07 -11.03
CA ALA A 119 -2.61 2.30 -11.43
C ALA A 119 -1.66 3.50 -11.36
N THR A 120 -0.95 3.63 -10.25
CA THR A 120 -0.11 4.80 -9.97
C THR A 120 1.33 4.65 -10.45
N GLY A 121 1.81 3.43 -10.67
CA GLY A 121 3.22 3.11 -10.91
C GLY A 121 4.11 3.29 -9.67
N ARG A 122 3.53 3.55 -8.50
CA ARG A 122 4.27 3.78 -7.25
C ARG A 122 4.29 2.51 -6.41
N MET A 123 5.48 2.07 -6.02
CA MET A 123 5.63 0.86 -5.19
C MET A 123 5.34 1.08 -3.69
N GLN A 124 5.16 2.34 -3.28
CA GLN A 124 4.90 2.70 -1.88
C GLN A 124 3.40 2.90 -1.67
N VAL A 125 2.88 2.39 -0.54
CA VAL A 125 1.50 2.64 -0.11
C VAL A 125 1.34 4.13 0.16
N ILE A 126 0.33 4.75 -0.45
CA ILE A 126 0.03 6.16 -0.25
C ILE A 126 -0.64 6.30 1.13
N PRO A 127 -0.12 7.13 2.06
CA PRO A 127 -0.80 7.40 3.32
C PRO A 127 -2.19 7.97 3.08
N GLY A 128 -3.22 7.34 3.67
CA GLY A 128 -4.62 7.72 3.44
C GLY A 128 -5.23 7.20 2.13
N GLY A 129 -4.48 6.45 1.32
CA GLY A 129 -4.98 5.80 0.11
C GLY A 129 -5.86 4.58 0.39
N VAL A 130 -6.41 4.03 -0.69
CA VAL A 130 -7.35 2.89 -0.66
C VAL A 130 -6.70 1.67 -0.03
N THR A 131 -5.44 1.38 -0.38
CA THR A 131 -4.69 0.27 0.21
C THR A 131 -4.52 0.42 1.72
N ALA A 132 -4.18 1.62 2.20
CA ALA A 132 -3.99 1.86 3.63
C ALA A 132 -5.30 1.60 4.40
N LYS A 133 -6.44 2.04 3.85
CA LYS A 133 -7.78 1.77 4.38
C LYS A 133 -8.06 0.26 4.39
N ALA A 134 -7.84 -0.43 3.28
CA ALA A 134 -8.04 -1.88 3.15
C ALA A 134 -7.22 -2.68 4.17
N GLN A 135 -5.94 -2.35 4.35
CA GLN A 135 -5.05 -3.02 5.30
C GLN A 135 -5.49 -2.78 6.76
N GLY A 136 -5.89 -1.55 7.09
CA GLY A 136 -6.46 -1.22 8.40
C GLY A 136 -7.74 -2.02 8.68
N SER A 137 -8.65 -2.04 7.71
CA SER A 137 -9.89 -2.82 7.77
C SER A 137 -9.63 -4.32 7.92
N ALA A 138 -8.73 -4.91 7.13
CA ALA A 138 -8.38 -6.32 7.24
C ALA A 138 -7.78 -6.68 8.61
N CYS A 139 -6.89 -5.84 9.14
CA CYS A 139 -6.31 -6.02 10.48
C CYS A 139 -7.36 -5.93 11.58
N GLN A 140 -8.31 -4.99 11.45
CA GLN A 140 -9.40 -4.83 12.40
C GLN A 140 -10.39 -6.01 12.31
N ASN A 141 -10.79 -6.39 11.09
CA ASN A 141 -11.71 -7.49 10.83
C ASN A 141 -11.18 -8.83 11.37
N ALA A 142 -9.86 -9.07 11.27
CA ALA A 142 -9.23 -10.26 11.85
C ALA A 142 -9.39 -10.36 13.38
N ARG A 143 -9.58 -9.23 14.06
CA ARG A 143 -9.80 -9.15 15.52
C ARG A 143 -11.29 -9.07 15.89
N THR A 144 -12.15 -8.75 14.93
CA THR A 144 -13.60 -8.60 15.13
C THR A 144 -14.30 -9.95 14.91
N ARG A 145 -14.92 -10.49 15.97
CA ARG A 145 -15.63 -11.79 15.89
C ARG A 145 -16.97 -11.73 15.17
N ARG A 146 -17.66 -10.60 15.20
CA ARG A 146 -19.01 -10.46 14.63
C ARG A 146 -18.91 -9.97 13.19
N ASP A 147 -19.37 -10.77 12.23
CA ASP A 147 -19.27 -10.43 10.80
C ASP A 147 -20.03 -9.17 10.40
N LYS A 148 -21.11 -8.83 11.12
CA LYS A 148 -21.87 -7.59 10.95
C LYS A 148 -21.12 -6.32 11.33
N GLU A 149 -20.01 -6.45 12.08
CA GLU A 149 -19.17 -5.32 12.53
C GLU A 149 -17.87 -5.23 11.73
N LYS A 150 -17.65 -6.17 10.82
CA LYS A 150 -16.50 -6.14 9.93
C LYS A 150 -16.74 -5.11 8.84
N THR A 151 -15.73 -4.28 8.57
CA THR A 151 -15.74 -3.39 7.41
C THR A 151 -15.79 -4.24 6.14
N LYS A 152 -16.67 -3.86 5.21
CA LYS A 152 -16.90 -4.62 4.00
C LYS A 152 -16.13 -4.05 2.82
N LEU A 153 -16.02 -4.85 1.76
CA LEU A 153 -15.31 -4.45 0.55
C LEU A 153 -15.99 -3.25 -0.13
N GLY A 154 -17.33 -3.20 -0.09
CA GLY A 154 -18.10 -2.04 -0.54
C GLY A 154 -17.68 -0.75 0.16
N ASP A 155 -17.56 -0.77 1.49
CA ASP A 155 -17.16 0.40 2.29
C ASP A 155 -15.75 0.89 1.97
N VAL A 156 -14.82 -0.03 1.69
CA VAL A 156 -13.42 0.30 1.40
C VAL A 156 -13.26 0.85 0.00
N LEU A 157 -13.92 0.24 -0.99
CA LEU A 157 -13.76 0.53 -2.40
C LEU A 157 -14.75 1.58 -2.95
N THR A 158 -15.62 2.15 -2.10
CA THR A 158 -16.47 3.28 -2.47
C THR A 158 -15.62 4.47 -2.93
N ASP A 159 -15.99 5.06 -4.07
CA ASP A 159 -15.34 6.21 -4.71
C ASP A 159 -13.83 6.05 -4.97
N VAL A 160 -13.38 4.81 -5.20
CA VAL A 160 -11.97 4.49 -5.45
C VAL A 160 -11.39 5.24 -6.64
N SER A 161 -12.18 5.44 -7.70
CA SER A 161 -11.76 6.22 -8.88
C SER A 161 -11.30 7.63 -8.52
N SER A 162 -11.89 8.23 -7.47
CA SER A 162 -11.54 9.56 -6.97
C SER A 162 -10.34 9.56 -6.01
N LEU A 163 -9.98 8.40 -5.46
CA LEU A 163 -8.87 8.23 -4.51
C LEU A 163 -7.56 7.84 -5.20
N LEU A 164 -7.61 7.40 -6.46
CA LEU A 164 -6.43 7.09 -7.24
C LEU A 164 -5.87 8.37 -7.89
N PRO A 165 -4.65 8.85 -7.51
CA PRO A 165 -4.09 10.08 -8.08
C PRO A 165 -3.72 9.95 -9.56
N LYS A 166 -3.61 8.71 -10.04
CA LYS A 166 -3.47 8.36 -11.44
C LYS A 166 -4.22 7.05 -11.64
N ASP A 167 -5.16 7.05 -12.57
CA ASP A 167 -5.85 5.85 -13.01
C ASP A 167 -5.45 5.54 -14.46
N LYS A 168 -5.31 4.26 -14.76
CA LYS A 168 -4.96 3.78 -16.10
C LYS A 168 -5.92 2.68 -16.51
N VAL A 169 -6.04 2.47 -17.82
CA VAL A 169 -6.79 1.36 -18.40
C VAL A 169 -6.24 0.01 -17.90
N VAL A 170 -7.13 -0.90 -17.53
CA VAL A 170 -6.76 -2.25 -17.09
C VAL A 170 -6.18 -3.04 -18.27
N THR A 171 -5.00 -3.63 -18.09
CA THR A 171 -4.47 -4.65 -19.01
C THR A 171 -4.56 -6.05 -18.41
N ARG A 172 -4.31 -7.08 -19.24
CA ARG A 172 -4.27 -8.48 -18.77
C ARG A 172 -3.13 -8.71 -17.78
N GLU A 173 -1.97 -8.11 -18.01
CA GLU A 173 -0.80 -8.20 -17.13
C GLU A 173 -1.09 -7.57 -15.76
N ASP A 174 -1.92 -6.51 -15.74
CA ASP A 174 -2.39 -5.92 -14.49
C ASP A 174 -3.30 -6.90 -13.73
N ALA A 175 -4.28 -7.49 -14.42
CA ALA A 175 -5.22 -8.44 -13.84
C ALA A 175 -4.53 -9.71 -13.31
N GLU A 176 -3.62 -10.31 -14.08
CA GLU A 176 -2.82 -11.47 -13.65
C GLU A 176 -1.96 -11.15 -12.43
N GLY A 177 -1.42 -9.94 -12.40
CA GLY A 177 -0.63 -9.44 -11.29
C GLY A 177 -1.41 -9.29 -9.98
N VAL A 178 -2.65 -8.79 -10.08
CA VAL A 178 -3.59 -8.67 -8.96
C VAL A 178 -4.06 -10.05 -8.50
N MET A 179 -4.43 -10.92 -9.44
CA MET A 179 -4.79 -12.31 -9.18
C MET A 179 -3.69 -13.06 -8.42
N GLY A 180 -2.45 -12.93 -8.87
CA GLY A 180 -1.31 -13.53 -8.17
C GLY A 180 -1.12 -12.98 -6.77
N ALA A 181 -1.42 -11.70 -6.51
CA ALA A 181 -1.35 -11.12 -5.18
C ALA A 181 -2.44 -11.68 -4.24
N GLU A 182 -3.67 -11.82 -4.73
CA GLU A 182 -4.78 -12.40 -3.98
C GLU A 182 -4.50 -13.86 -3.61
N ILE A 183 -4.15 -14.69 -4.60
CA ILE A 183 -3.87 -16.13 -4.41
C ILE A 183 -2.75 -16.35 -3.41
N ARG A 184 -1.64 -15.62 -3.52
CA ARG A 184 -0.48 -15.77 -2.62
C ARG A 184 -0.80 -15.44 -1.16
N ASN A 185 -1.84 -14.64 -0.93
CA ASN A 185 -2.21 -14.15 0.39
C ASN A 185 -3.57 -14.72 0.84
N GLN A 186 -4.10 -15.72 0.13
CA GLN A 186 -5.31 -16.46 0.48
C GLN A 186 -4.95 -17.88 0.92
N PRO A 187 -5.45 -18.38 2.07
CA PRO A 187 -5.12 -19.73 2.56
C PRO A 187 -5.47 -20.86 1.59
N GLU A 188 -6.56 -20.70 0.83
CA GLU A 188 -7.06 -21.70 -0.12
C GLU A 188 -6.39 -21.61 -1.51
N LEU A 189 -5.45 -20.66 -1.71
CA LEU A 189 -4.78 -20.40 -2.98
C LEU A 189 -5.75 -20.19 -4.17
N ALA A 190 -6.93 -19.63 -3.87
CA ALA A 190 -7.96 -19.31 -4.84
C ALA A 190 -8.19 -17.79 -4.88
N THR A 191 -8.92 -17.32 -5.88
CA THR A 191 -9.49 -15.96 -5.88
C THR A 191 -10.93 -16.00 -5.37
N TYR A 192 -11.41 -14.87 -4.85
CA TYR A 192 -12.81 -14.74 -4.49
C TYR A 192 -13.67 -14.46 -5.73
N PRO A 193 -14.73 -15.25 -6.00
CA PRO A 193 -15.65 -14.98 -7.10
C PRO A 193 -16.34 -13.62 -6.92
N GLY A 194 -16.26 -12.76 -7.94
CA GLY A 194 -16.80 -11.39 -7.87
C GLY A 194 -15.98 -10.43 -7.00
N GLY A 195 -14.83 -10.85 -6.48
CA GLY A 195 -13.88 -10.00 -5.76
C GLY A 195 -12.95 -9.21 -6.68
N VAL A 196 -11.88 -8.69 -6.10
CA VAL A 196 -10.96 -7.75 -6.78
C VAL A 196 -10.29 -8.36 -8.01
N ALA A 197 -9.70 -9.56 -7.92
CA ALA A 197 -9.08 -10.18 -9.10
C ALA A 197 -10.09 -10.56 -10.19
N ALA A 198 -11.31 -10.97 -9.81
CA ALA A 198 -12.35 -11.34 -10.77
C ALA A 198 -12.80 -10.11 -11.59
N SER A 199 -13.05 -8.98 -10.94
CA SER A 199 -13.43 -7.73 -11.62
C SER A 199 -12.31 -7.19 -12.50
N MET A 200 -11.06 -7.23 -12.04
CA MET A 200 -9.90 -6.85 -12.85
C MET A 200 -9.75 -7.74 -14.08
N ALA A 201 -9.94 -9.05 -13.95
CA ALA A 201 -9.88 -9.98 -15.08
C ALA A 201 -11.03 -9.75 -16.08
N ALA A 202 -12.24 -9.47 -15.59
CA ALA A 202 -13.37 -9.11 -16.45
C ALA A 202 -13.11 -7.80 -17.22
N ALA A 203 -12.63 -6.77 -16.53
CA ALA A 203 -12.25 -5.49 -17.14
C ALA A 203 -11.16 -5.65 -18.20
N ALA A 204 -10.09 -6.39 -17.90
CA ALA A 204 -9.03 -6.69 -18.87
C ALA A 204 -9.57 -7.38 -20.13
N ARG A 205 -10.46 -8.37 -19.98
CA ARG A 205 -11.09 -9.08 -21.10
C ARG A 205 -11.97 -8.16 -21.94
N LEU A 206 -12.75 -7.29 -21.29
CA LEU A 206 -13.56 -6.29 -22.00
C LEU A 206 -12.69 -5.35 -22.83
N ASN A 207 -11.59 -4.88 -22.25
CA ASN A 207 -10.65 -3.98 -22.94
C ASN A 207 -9.91 -4.64 -24.11
N GLN A 208 -9.64 -5.94 -24.03
CA GLN A 208 -9.00 -6.70 -25.12
C GLN A 208 -9.94 -6.97 -26.31
N ASN A 209 -11.25 -6.93 -26.06
CA ASN A 209 -12.28 -7.22 -27.05
C ASN A 209 -12.86 -5.95 -27.70
N LYS A 210 -12.30 -4.77 -27.38
CA LYS A 210 -12.61 -3.48 -28.01
C LYS A 210 -11.50 -3.08 -28.97
#